data_AF-A0A1I5L6Z8-F1
#
_entry.id   AF-A0A1I5L6Z8-F1
#
_cell.length_a   1.000
_cell.length_b   1.000
_cell.length_c   1.000
_cell.angle_alpha   90.00
_cell.angle_beta   90.00
_cell.angle_gamma   90.00
#
_symmetry.space_group_name_H-M   'P 1'
#
loop_
_entity.id
_entity.type
_entity.pdbx_description
1 polymer ?
#
loop_
_entity_poly.entity_id
_entity_poly.type
_entity_poly.pdbx_seq_one_letter_code
_entity_poly.pdbx_strand_id
1 'polypeptide(L)'
;MSMVIGDALSLLLFRLHSGRLLGINLLKVNEIIPCPALTKLPSRHPNVRGIATLRGAAMTVIDLARAIGERGAPLTRTTVV
;
A
#
# COMPACT_ATOMS: atom_id res chain seq x y z
N MET A 1 -30.01 -18.76 -20.89
CA MET A 1 -28.63 -18.48 -21.36
C MET A 1 -28.14 -17.26 -20.58
N SER A 2 -27.62 -17.48 -19.36
CA SER A 2 -27.15 -16.36 -18.53
C SER A 2 -25.74 -16.01 -18.97
N MET A 3 -25.62 -14.87 -19.65
CA MET A 3 -24.35 -14.25 -19.96
C MET A 3 -23.79 -13.69 -18.65
N VAL A 4 -22.85 -14.42 -18.03
CA VAL A 4 -22.00 -13.84 -16.99
C VAL A 4 -21.06 -12.89 -17.72
N ILE A 5 -21.43 -11.62 -17.77
CA ILE A 5 -20.48 -10.54 -18.05
C ILE A 5 -19.50 -10.62 -16.89
N GLY A 6 -18.26 -11.02 -17.18
CA GLY A 6 -17.23 -11.25 -16.15
C GLY A 6 -17.19 -10.11 -15.15
N ASP A 7 -17.05 -10.45 -13.87
CA ASP A 7 -17.16 -9.52 -12.76
C ASP A 7 -16.32 -8.26 -13.03
N ALA A 8 -16.99 -7.10 -13.17
CA ALA A 8 -16.31 -5.85 -13.42
C ALA A 8 -15.35 -5.56 -12.26
N LEU A 9 -14.05 -5.49 -12.55
CA LEU A 9 -13.03 -5.26 -11.55
C LEU A 9 -13.03 -3.80 -11.12
N SER A 10 -13.44 -3.56 -9.87
CA SER A 10 -13.25 -2.25 -9.23
C SER A 10 -11.83 -2.14 -8.68
N LEU A 11 -11.07 -1.16 -9.19
CA LEU A 11 -9.67 -0.95 -8.85
C LEU A 11 -9.46 0.42 -8.18
N LEU A 12 -8.64 0.46 -7.14
CA LEU A 12 -7.99 1.69 -6.69
C LEU A 12 -6.79 1.95 -7.59
N LEU A 13 -6.81 3.06 -8.31
CA LEU A 13 -5.68 3.53 -9.09
C LEU A 13 -4.83 4.51 -8.29
N PHE A 14 -3.51 4.34 -8.34
CA PHE A 14 -2.58 5.21 -7.63
C PHE A 14 -1.26 5.33 -8.41
N ARG A 15 -0.48 6.36 -8.08
CA ARG A 15 0.86 6.57 -8.64
C ARG A 15 1.89 6.58 -7.54
N LEU A 16 3.04 5.99 -7.83
CA LEU A 16 4.24 6.11 -7.01
C LEU A 16 5.10 7.27 -7.52
N HIS A 17 6.24 7.51 -6.87
CA HIS A 17 7.13 8.63 -7.21
C HIS A 17 7.66 8.57 -8.65
N SER A 18 7.78 7.38 -9.24
CA SER A 18 8.13 7.20 -10.66
C SER A 18 7.09 7.75 -11.64
N GLY A 19 5.89 8.09 -11.15
CA GLY A 19 4.76 8.49 -11.98
C GLY A 19 4.04 7.31 -12.62
N ARG A 20 4.49 6.06 -12.45
CA ARG A 20 3.83 4.87 -12.99
C ARG A 20 2.45 4.69 -12.37
N LEU A 21 1.43 4.48 -13.22
CA LEU A 21 0.06 4.19 -12.78
C LEU A 21 -0.05 2.70 -12.43
N LEU A 22 -0.53 2.42 -11.22
CA LEU A 22 -0.74 1.09 -10.69
C LEU A 22 -2.20 0.94 -10.25
N GLY A 23 -2.66 -0.29 -10.15
CA GLY A 23 -3.99 -0.64 -9.69
C GLY A 23 -3.96 -1.77 -8.67
N ILE A 24 -4.76 -1.64 -7.62
CA ILE A 24 -5.06 -2.73 -6.68
C ILE A 24 -6.57 -2.95 -6.64
N ASN A 25 -7.00 -4.19 -6.50
CA ASN A 25 -8.42 -4.50 -6.36
C ASN A 25 -8.99 -3.84 -5.10
N LEU A 26 -10.15 -3.19 -5.21
CA LEU A 26 -10.81 -2.56 -4.06
C LEU A 26 -11.14 -3.56 -2.94
N LEU A 27 -11.37 -4.84 -3.27
CA LEU A 27 -11.59 -5.91 -2.29
C LEU A 27 -10.34 -6.23 -1.45
N LYS A 28 -9.16 -5.76 -1.85
CA LYS A 28 -7.90 -5.89 -1.11
C LYS A 28 -7.56 -4.63 -0.30
N VAL A 29 -8.38 -3.59 -0.37
CA VAL A 29 -8.16 -2.32 0.32
C VAL A 29 -9.16 -2.21 1.46
N ASN A 30 -8.67 -2.10 2.69
CA ASN A 30 -9.52 -1.86 3.84
C ASN A 30 -9.78 -0.36 4.01
N GLU A 31 -8.73 0.45 3.94
CA GLU A 31 -8.82 1.90 4.09
C GLU A 31 -7.61 2.63 3.51
N ILE A 32 -7.81 3.91 3.19
CA ILE A 32 -6.76 4.82 2.74
C ILE A 32 -6.64 5.91 3.79
N ILE A 33 -5.49 5.97 4.46
CA ILE A 33 -5.27 6.88 5.57
C ILE A 33 -4.00 7.72 5.37
N PRO A 34 -3.88 8.88 6.03
CA PRO A 34 -2.59 9.54 6.16
C PRO A 34 -1.58 8.61 6.83
N CYS A 35 -0.32 8.63 6.38
CA CYS A 35 0.73 7.79 6.95
C CYS A 35 0.97 8.19 8.42
N PRO A 36 0.67 7.31 9.40
CA PRO A 36 0.90 7.62 10.81
C PRO A 36 2.40 7.57 11.13
N ALA A 37 2.77 8.01 12.33
CA ALA A 37 4.14 7.89 12.81
C ALA A 37 4.57 6.41 12.82
N LEU A 38 5.75 6.14 12.26
CA LEU A 38 6.29 4.79 12.17
C LEU A 38 7.30 4.51 13.28
N THR A 39 7.09 3.42 13.99
CA THR A 39 8.08 2.84 14.91
C THR A 39 9.11 2.06 14.10
N LYS A 40 10.39 2.39 14.26
CA LYS A 40 11.48 1.67 13.59
C LYS A 40 11.65 0.28 14.20
N LEU A 41 11.71 -0.73 13.34
CA LEU A 41 11.97 -2.11 13.73
C LEU A 41 13.45 -2.45 13.50
N PRO A 42 14.17 -2.99 14.51
CA PRO A 42 15.53 -3.47 14.32
C PRO A 42 15.56 -4.69 13.38
N SER A 43 16.66 -4.86 12.63
CA SER A 43 16.88 -6.01 11.73
C SER A 43 15.74 -6.30 10.73
N ARG A 44 14.99 -5.28 10.34
CA ARG A 44 13.87 -5.40 9.40
C ARG A 44 14.32 -5.69 7.98
N HIS A 45 13.43 -6.30 7.20
CA HIS A 45 13.62 -6.43 5.75
C HIS A 45 13.78 -5.04 5.09
N PRO A 46 14.63 -4.86 4.05
CA PRO A 46 14.88 -3.55 3.43
C PRO A 46 13.65 -2.81 2.88
N ASN A 47 12.61 -3.57 2.54
CA ASN A 47 11.33 -3.04 2.06
C ASN A 47 10.39 -2.62 3.18
N VAL A 48 10.67 -2.97 4.44
CA VAL A 48 9.83 -2.58 5.58
C VAL A 48 10.23 -1.18 6.05
N ARG A 49 9.26 -0.27 6.13
CA ARG A 49 9.43 1.10 6.64
C ARG A 49 9.26 1.20 8.14
N GLY A 50 8.56 0.26 8.77
CA GLY A 50 8.38 0.18 10.21
C GLY A 50 7.04 -0.42 10.58
N ILE A 51 6.66 -0.21 11.83
CA ILE A 51 5.34 -0.55 12.37
C ILE A 51 4.55 0.74 12.56
N ALA A 52 3.30 0.75 12.13
CA ALA A 52 2.31 1.78 12.45
C ALA A 52 1.30 1.21 13.44
N THR A 53 0.72 2.05 14.29
CA THR A 53 -0.42 1.66 15.13
C THR A 53 -1.69 2.30 14.58
N LEU A 54 -2.68 1.48 14.23
CA LEU A 54 -3.97 1.93 13.75
C LEU A 54 -5.06 1.32 14.63
N ARG A 55 -5.85 2.18 15.29
CA ARG A 55 -6.91 1.78 16.23
C ARG A 55 -6.42 0.77 17.30
N GLY A 56 -5.19 0.97 17.79
CA GLY A 56 -4.56 0.11 18.80
C GLY A 56 -3.93 -1.18 18.26
N ALA A 57 -4.08 -1.48 16.97
CA ALA A 57 -3.45 -2.64 16.32
C ALA A 57 -2.14 -2.24 15.62
N ALA A 58 -1.10 -3.05 15.81
CA ALA A 58 0.18 -2.88 15.14
C ALA A 58 0.12 -3.43 13.70
N MET A 59 0.56 -2.63 12.74
CA MET A 59 0.53 -2.95 11.31
C MET A 59 1.91 -2.73 10.70
N THR A 60 2.37 -3.64 9.85
CA THR A 60 3.65 -3.46 9.15
C THR A 60 3.45 -2.56 7.94
N VAL A 61 4.22 -1.49 7.86
CA VAL A 61 4.22 -0.58 6.71
C VAL A 61 5.40 -0.91 5.82
N ILE A 62 5.12 -1.16 4.54
CA ILE A 62 6.13 -1.47 3.51
C ILE A 62 6.29 -0.31 2.53
N ASP A 63 7.50 -0.15 2.02
CA ASP A 63 7.79 0.69 0.87
C ASP A 63 7.42 -0.07 -0.40
N LEU A 64 6.24 0.23 -0.94
CA LEU A 64 5.74 -0.44 -2.13
C LEU A 64 6.64 -0.21 -3.34
N ALA A 65 7.23 0.98 -3.50
CA ALA A 65 8.13 1.27 -4.61
C ALA A 65 9.35 0.34 -4.57
N ARG A 66 9.98 0.18 -3.40
CA ARG A 66 11.08 -0.79 -3.24
C ARG A 66 10.64 -2.22 -3.48
N ALA A 67 9.46 -2.59 -2.96
CA ALA A 67 8.95 -3.95 -3.07
C ALA A 67 8.71 -4.40 -4.52
N ILE A 68 8.39 -3.48 -5.42
CA ILE A 68 8.20 -3.76 -6.85
C ILE A 68 9.44 -3.48 -7.71
N GLY A 69 10.60 -3.21 -7.09
CA GLY A 69 11.88 -2.98 -7.79
C GLY A 69 12.10 -1.54 -8.26
N GLU A 70 11.27 -0.58 -7.85
CA GLU A 70 11.49 0.84 -8.12
C GLU A 70 12.37 1.49 -7.03
N ARG A 71 12.93 2.67 -7.35
CA ARG A 71 13.62 3.47 -6.34
C ARG A 71 12.62 3.92 -5.26
N GLY A 72 12.87 3.51 -4.02
CA GLY A 72 12.08 3.96 -2.88
C GLY A 72 12.07 5.48 -2.76
N ALA A 73 10.92 6.05 -2.40
CA ALA A 73 10.74 7.48 -2.23
C ALA A 73 10.77 7.90 -0.75
N PRO A 74 10.89 9.19 -0.40
CA PRO A 74 10.61 9.64 0.97
C PRO A 74 9.24 9.17 1.46
N LEU A 75 9.02 9.09 2.77
CA LEU A 75 7.70 8.72 3.31
C LEU A 75 6.65 9.67 2.75
N THR A 76 5.74 9.14 1.94
CA THR A 76 4.59 9.86 1.42
C THR A 76 3.55 10.05 2.51
N ARG A 77 2.76 11.12 2.39
CA ARG A 77 1.72 11.46 3.36
C ARG A 77 0.56 10.46 3.42
N THR A 78 0.50 9.46 2.54
CA THR A 78 -0.62 8.51 2.41
C THR A 78 -0.15 7.06 2.50
N THR A 79 -0.93 6.22 3.17
CA THR A 79 -0.75 4.77 3.28
C THR A 79 -2.07 4.08 2.95
N VAL A 80 -1.98 2.98 2.20
CA VAL A 80 -3.12 2.09 1.92
C VAL A 80 -2.95 0.87 2.81
N VAL A 81 -4.02 0.52 3.54
CA VAL A 81 -4.08 -0.61 4.47
C VAL A 81 -4.82 -1.78 3.83
#